data_AF-A0A937GPA2-F1
#
_entry.id   AF-A0A937GPA2-F1
#
_cell.length_a   1.000
_cell.length_b   1.000
_cell.length_c   1.000
_cell.angle_alpha   90.00
_cell.angle_beta   90.00
_cell.angle_gamma   90.00
#
_symmetry.space_group_name_H-M   'P 1'
#
loop_
_entity.id
_entity.type
_entity.pdbx_description
1 polymer ?
#
loop_
_entity_poly.entity_id
_entity_poly.type
_entity_poly.pdbx_seq_one_letter_code
_entity_poly.pdbx_strand_id
1 'polypeptide(L)'
;MEHSLSHILKFGIKYKKNAVLNVLFNIFYAFFNVLSILIFIPTLGILFNTEEKIYTKPDFNSIGDLKTYIEELLSFYLTQLETQSGPEAALLFIVLASAVIFFFKNLFRYLALYALSFLRTGMVKDI
;
A
#
# COMPACT_ATOMS: atom_id res chain seq x y z
N MET A 1 17.19 10.69 -34.35
CA MET A 1 16.43 10.73 -33.07
C MET A 1 16.91 9.68 -32.06
N GLU A 2 17.43 8.53 -32.50
CA GLU A 2 17.91 7.45 -31.60
C GLU A 2 19.15 7.79 -30.75
N HIS A 3 20.01 8.71 -31.19
CA HIS A 3 21.22 9.10 -30.44
C HIS A 3 20.96 9.94 -29.17
N SER A 4 19.74 10.47 -28.98
CA SER A 4 19.41 11.36 -27.85
C SER A 4 19.16 10.59 -26.55
N LEU A 5 18.43 9.46 -26.60
CA LEU A 5 18.10 8.63 -25.43
C LEU A 5 19.33 8.04 -24.74
N SER A 6 20.32 7.62 -25.54
CA SER A 6 21.60 7.06 -25.06
C SER A 6 22.43 8.08 -24.27
N HIS A 7 22.41 9.37 -24.67
CA HIS A 7 23.10 10.45 -23.95
C HIS A 7 22.42 10.80 -22.62
N ILE A 8 21.08 10.83 -22.61
CA ILE A 8 20.28 11.10 -21.39
C ILE A 8 20.49 9.99 -20.35
N LEU A 9 20.56 8.72 -20.81
CA LEU A 9 20.82 7.57 -19.94
C LEU A 9 22.25 7.53 -19.37
N LYS A 10 23.25 8.02 -20.11
CA LYS A 10 24.65 8.07 -19.63
C LYS A 10 24.89 9.17 -18.58
N PHE A 11 24.15 10.28 -18.61
CA PHE A 11 24.23 11.33 -17.59
C PHE A 11 23.55 10.95 -16.26
N GLY A 12 22.49 10.13 -16.30
CA GLY A 12 21.82 9.63 -15.08
C GLY A 12 22.65 8.66 -14.22
N ILE A 13 23.81 8.21 -14.72
CA ILE A 13 24.65 7.18 -14.06
C ILE A 13 25.19 7.64 -12.70
N LYS A 14 25.43 8.95 -12.52
CA LYS A 14 25.91 9.51 -11.24
C LYS A 14 24.82 9.55 -10.15
N TYR A 15 23.54 9.49 -10.54
CA TYR A 15 22.38 9.56 -9.64
C TYR A 15 21.58 8.23 -9.54
N LYS A 16 22.14 7.10 -9.99
CA LYS A 16 21.48 5.77 -9.95
C LYS A 16 20.87 5.41 -8.60
N LYS A 17 21.49 5.82 -7.48
CA LYS A 17 20.99 5.54 -6.13
C LYS A 17 19.59 6.12 -5.91
N ASN A 18 19.36 7.39 -6.30
CA ASN A 18 18.06 8.03 -6.13
C ASN A 18 17.02 7.48 -7.12
N ALA A 19 17.46 7.00 -8.29
CA ALA A 19 16.59 6.35 -9.28
C ALA A 19 16.09 4.99 -8.79
N VAL A 20 17.01 4.15 -8.28
CA VAL A 20 16.66 2.88 -7.63
C VAL A 20 15.75 3.13 -6.43
N LEU A 21 16.06 4.14 -5.61
CA LEU A 21 15.27 4.47 -4.43
C LEU A 21 13.85 4.97 -4.80
N ASN A 22 13.71 5.76 -5.86
CA ASN A 22 12.41 6.18 -6.39
C ASN A 22 11.56 4.99 -6.85
N VAL A 23 12.16 4.05 -7.59
CA VAL A 23 11.47 2.83 -8.04
C VAL A 23 11.05 2.00 -6.84
N LEU A 24 11.93 1.81 -5.86
CA LEU A 24 11.65 1.08 -4.63
C LEU A 24 10.46 1.69 -3.86
N PHE A 25 10.47 3.01 -3.63
CA PHE A 25 9.36 3.69 -2.96
C PHE A 25 8.07 3.66 -3.75
N ASN A 26 8.12 3.69 -5.09
CA ASN A 26 6.93 3.50 -5.92
C ASN A 26 6.35 2.08 -5.81
N ILE A 27 7.20 1.05 -5.71
CA ILE A 27 6.74 -0.33 -5.48
C ILE A 27 6.01 -0.43 -4.13
N PHE A 28 6.62 0.09 -3.06
CA PHE A 28 5.96 0.13 -1.75
C PHE A 28 4.67 0.95 -1.79
N TYR A 29 4.68 2.12 -2.41
CA TYR A 29 3.48 2.92 -2.59
C TYR A 29 2.37 2.15 -3.30
N ALA A 30 2.67 1.45 -4.40
CA ALA A 30 1.71 0.63 -5.12
C ALA A 30 1.14 -0.48 -4.24
N PHE A 31 1.99 -1.17 -3.47
CA PHE A 31 1.58 -2.20 -2.52
C PHE A 31 0.63 -1.66 -1.45
N PHE A 32 1.01 -0.59 -0.75
CA PHE A 32 0.15 0.03 0.28
C PHE A 32 -1.10 0.67 -0.32
N ASN A 33 -1.06 1.12 -1.57
CA ASN A 33 -2.22 1.63 -2.27
C ASN A 33 -3.27 0.54 -2.50
N VAL A 34 -2.86 -0.65 -2.94
CA VAL A 34 -3.77 -1.81 -3.08
C VAL A 34 -4.30 -2.23 -1.71
N LEU A 35 -3.43 -2.37 -0.70
CA LEU A 35 -3.84 -2.75 0.65
C LEU A 35 -4.83 -1.74 1.28
N SER A 36 -4.64 -0.45 1.01
CA SER A 36 -5.55 0.63 1.42
C SER A 36 -6.96 0.46 0.84
N ILE A 37 -7.09 -0.08 -0.37
CA ILE A 37 -8.40 -0.39 -0.97
C ILE A 37 -9.02 -1.61 -0.29
N LEU A 38 -8.22 -2.66 -0.05
CA LEU A 38 -8.70 -3.89 0.59
C LEU A 38 -9.23 -3.64 2.00
N ILE A 39 -8.55 -2.82 2.80
CA ILE A 39 -9.00 -2.50 4.16
C ILE A 39 -10.17 -1.51 4.20
N PHE A 40 -10.38 -0.75 3.12
CA PHE A 40 -11.46 0.22 3.06
C PHE A 40 -12.83 -0.47 3.09
N ILE A 41 -12.96 -1.62 2.43
CA ILE A 41 -14.19 -2.42 2.39
C ILE A 41 -14.67 -2.82 3.80
N PRO A 42 -13.88 -3.56 4.62
CA PRO A 42 -14.29 -3.92 5.97
C PRO A 42 -14.44 -2.71 6.87
N THR A 43 -13.67 -1.62 6.68
CA THR A 43 -13.84 -0.39 7.46
C THR A 43 -15.23 0.22 7.27
N LEU A 44 -15.71 0.33 6.02
CA LEU A 44 -17.06 0.77 5.73
C LEU A 44 -18.11 -0.22 6.25
N GLY A 45 -17.82 -1.52 6.12
CA GLY A 45 -18.64 -2.60 6.69
C GLY A 45 -18.91 -2.39 8.17
N ILE A 46 -17.87 -2.14 8.97
CA ILE A 46 -18.02 -1.89 10.41
C ILE A 46 -18.78 -0.61 10.67
N LEU A 47 -18.41 0.47 9.97
CA LEU A 47 -19.03 1.78 10.20
C LEU A 47 -20.54 1.77 9.95
N PHE A 48 -20.99 0.98 8.96
CA PHE A 48 -22.41 0.87 8.60
C PHE A 48 -23.07 -0.41 9.11
N ASN A 49 -22.39 -1.23 9.91
CA ASN A 49 -22.86 -2.54 10.35
C ASN A 49 -23.33 -3.44 9.18
N THR A 50 -22.65 -3.37 8.03
CA THR A 50 -22.90 -4.21 6.84
C THR A 50 -21.82 -5.26 6.64
N GLU A 51 -21.01 -5.50 7.67
CA GLU A 51 -19.94 -6.49 7.64
C GLU A 51 -20.46 -7.92 7.66
N GLU A 52 -19.91 -8.75 6.77
CA GLU A 52 -20.22 -10.16 6.72
C GLU A 52 -19.39 -10.90 7.77
N LYS A 53 -20.06 -11.50 8.76
CA LYS A 53 -19.40 -12.20 9.86
C LYS A 53 -18.93 -13.57 9.40
N ILE A 54 -17.62 -13.74 9.33
CA ILE A 54 -17.00 -15.00 8.92
C ILE A 54 -16.48 -15.71 10.17
N TYR A 55 -17.08 -16.84 10.51
CA TYR A 55 -16.71 -17.64 11.68
C TYR A 55 -15.73 -18.78 11.36
N THR A 56 -15.48 -19.04 10.07
CA THR A 56 -14.58 -20.10 9.61
C THR A 56 -13.35 -19.48 8.96
N LYS A 57 -12.16 -19.96 9.34
CA LYS A 57 -10.91 -19.50 8.73
C LYS A 57 -10.93 -19.84 7.24
N PRO A 58 -10.70 -18.87 6.33
CA PRO A 58 -10.67 -19.15 4.89
C PRO A 58 -9.45 -20.00 4.53
N ASP A 59 -9.60 -20.86 3.53
CA ASP A 59 -8.52 -21.67 2.98
C ASP A 59 -7.85 -20.96 1.80
N PHE A 60 -6.53 -21.04 1.74
CA PHE A 60 -5.76 -20.46 0.64
C PHE A 60 -5.73 -21.43 -0.54
N ASN A 61 -6.53 -21.17 -1.57
CA ASN A 61 -6.63 -22.03 -2.74
C ASN A 61 -5.59 -21.69 -3.82
N SER A 62 -5.53 -20.44 -4.26
CA SER A 62 -4.69 -20.00 -5.40
C SER A 62 -4.28 -18.54 -5.29
N ILE A 63 -3.24 -18.14 -6.04
CA ILE A 63 -2.80 -16.75 -6.19
C ILE A 63 -3.92 -15.87 -6.78
N GLY A 64 -4.79 -16.44 -7.62
CA GLY A 64 -5.96 -15.73 -8.18
C GLY A 64 -6.97 -15.29 -7.11
N ASP A 65 -7.06 -16.03 -6.01
CA ASP A 65 -7.99 -15.79 -4.91
C ASP A 65 -7.36 -15.00 -3.77
N LEU A 66 -6.11 -14.51 -3.93
CA LEU A 66 -5.38 -13.83 -2.87
C LEU A 66 -6.14 -12.62 -2.32
N LYS A 67 -6.81 -11.86 -3.17
CA LYS A 67 -7.66 -10.73 -2.75
C LYS A 67 -8.77 -11.21 -1.82
N THR A 68 -9.57 -12.16 -2.28
CA THR A 68 -10.72 -12.71 -1.54
C THR A 68 -10.26 -13.35 -0.24
N TYR A 69 -9.19 -14.14 -0.27
CA TYR A 69 -8.58 -14.73 0.91
C TYR A 69 -8.19 -13.68 1.96
N ILE A 70 -7.57 -12.57 1.54
CA ILE A 70 -7.20 -11.48 2.47
C ILE A 70 -8.44 -10.80 3.04
N GLU A 71 -9.46 -10.54 2.22
CA GLU A 71 -10.73 -9.95 2.66
C GLU A 71 -11.44 -10.85 3.68
N GLU A 72 -11.58 -12.14 3.38
CA GLU A 72 -12.20 -13.12 4.28
C GLU A 72 -11.39 -13.30 5.57
N LEU A 73 -10.06 -13.29 5.47
CA LEU A 73 -9.19 -13.43 6.63
C LEU A 73 -9.31 -12.22 7.57
N LEU A 74 -9.38 -11.01 7.02
CA LEU A 74 -9.64 -9.80 7.79
C LEU A 74 -11.00 -9.86 8.47
N SER A 75 -12.06 -10.22 7.74
CA SER A 75 -13.41 -10.37 8.30
C SER A 75 -13.47 -11.44 9.40
N PHE A 76 -12.74 -12.54 9.25
CA PHE A 76 -12.60 -13.58 10.28
C PHE A 76 -11.95 -13.04 11.56
N TYR A 77 -10.83 -12.32 11.44
CA TYR A 77 -10.16 -11.73 12.61
C TYR A 77 -11.02 -10.66 13.28
N LEU A 78 -11.75 -9.86 12.50
CA LEU A 78 -12.68 -8.87 13.04
C LEU A 78 -13.81 -9.55 13.81
N THR A 79 -14.45 -10.56 13.23
CA THR A 79 -15.51 -11.35 13.89
C THR A 79 -15.01 -12.00 15.19
N GLN A 80 -13.77 -12.51 15.18
CA GLN A 80 -13.15 -13.08 16.38
C GLN A 80 -12.91 -12.02 17.46
N LEU A 81 -12.42 -10.84 17.07
CA LEU A 81 -12.18 -9.72 17.98
C LEU A 81 -13.48 -9.18 18.57
N GLU A 82 -14.55 -9.08 17.77
CA GLU A 82 -15.88 -8.72 18.25
C GLU A 82 -16.41 -9.72 19.28
N THR A 83 -16.24 -11.02 19.01
CA THR A 83 -16.77 -12.09 19.88
C THR A 83 -16.04 -12.13 21.23
N GLN A 84 -14.74 -11.83 21.25
CA GLN A 84 -13.92 -11.89 22.46
C GLN A 84 -13.92 -10.58 23.26
N SER A 85 -13.87 -9.44 22.58
CA SER A 85 -13.59 -8.13 23.18
C SER A 85 -14.72 -7.11 22.93
N GLY A 86 -15.80 -7.52 22.28
CA GLY A 86 -16.93 -6.67 21.95
C GLY A 86 -16.75 -5.88 20.63
N PRO A 87 -17.85 -5.34 20.08
CA PRO A 87 -17.86 -4.62 18.81
C PRO A 87 -17.01 -3.33 18.83
N GLU A 88 -16.93 -2.66 19.97
CA GLU A 88 -16.13 -1.43 20.12
C GLU A 88 -14.62 -1.68 19.90
N ALA A 89 -14.12 -2.83 20.35
CA ALA A 89 -12.72 -3.21 20.17
C ALA A 89 -12.39 -3.48 18.70
N ALA A 90 -13.30 -4.13 17.97
CA ALA A 90 -13.14 -4.37 16.53
C ALA A 90 -13.15 -3.07 15.72
N LEU A 91 -14.05 -2.14 16.06
CA LEU A 91 -14.10 -0.82 15.45
C LEU A 91 -12.81 -0.02 15.68
N LEU A 92 -12.32 0.03 16.92
CA LEU A 92 -11.06 0.72 17.22
C LEU A 92 -9.89 0.10 16.47
N PHE A 93 -9.83 -1.23 16.41
CA PHE A 93 -8.77 -1.93 15.69
C PHE A 93 -8.78 -1.60 14.20
N ILE A 94 -9.92 -1.69 13.51
CA ILE A 94 -9.98 -1.45 12.07
C ILE A 94 -9.69 0.01 11.71
N VAL A 95 -10.13 0.96 12.54
CA VAL A 95 -9.86 2.39 12.35
C VAL A 95 -8.36 2.68 12.54
N LEU A 96 -7.73 2.14 13.57
CA LEU A 96 -6.28 2.31 13.77
C LEU A 96 -5.47 1.63 12.67
N ALA A 97 -5.82 0.40 12.29
CA ALA A 97 -5.15 -0.34 11.23
C ALA A 97 -5.25 0.39 9.89
N SER A 98 -6.45 0.89 9.53
CA SER A 98 -6.64 1.68 8.31
C SER A 98 -5.83 2.96 8.36
N ALA A 99 -5.85 3.72 9.46
CA ALA A 99 -5.06 4.94 9.62
C ALA A 99 -3.55 4.68 9.39
N VAL A 100 -3.00 3.60 9.93
CA VAL A 100 -1.60 3.19 9.73
C VAL A 100 -1.32 2.88 8.26
N ILE A 101 -2.19 2.13 7.58
CA ILE A 101 -2.01 1.81 6.15
C ILE A 101 -2.08 3.08 5.28
N PHE A 102 -3.05 3.97 5.53
CA PHE A 102 -3.16 5.24 4.83
C PHE A 102 -1.96 6.15 5.08
N PHE A 103 -1.42 6.15 6.30
CA PHE A 103 -0.19 6.85 6.63
C PHE A 103 0.99 6.33 5.81
N PHE A 104 1.23 5.02 5.80
CA PHE A 104 2.33 4.43 5.03
C PHE A 104 2.18 4.64 3.52
N LYS A 105 0.96 4.48 2.98
CA LYS A 105 0.65 4.82 1.58
C LYS A 105 1.10 6.25 1.25
N ASN A 106 0.76 7.22 2.09
CA ASN A 106 1.13 8.61 1.88
C ASN A 106 2.62 8.87 2.08
N LEU A 107 3.24 8.22 3.07
CA LEU A 107 4.67 8.31 3.32
C LEU A 107 5.48 7.82 2.12
N PHE A 108 5.19 6.63 1.59
CA PHE A 108 5.91 6.09 0.44
C PHE A 108 5.64 6.89 -0.84
N ARG A 109 4.43 7.43 -1.01
CA ARG A 109 4.14 8.38 -2.09
C ARG A 109 5.04 9.61 -2.00
N TYR A 110 5.15 10.20 -0.80
CA TYR A 110 6.00 11.36 -0.57
C TYR A 110 7.47 11.03 -0.79
N LEU A 111 7.97 9.92 -0.26
CA LEU A 111 9.36 9.48 -0.42
C LEU A 111 9.70 9.18 -1.89
N ALA A 112 8.78 8.61 -2.66
CA ALA A 112 8.94 8.44 -4.11
C ALA A 112 9.09 9.79 -4.81
N LEU A 113 8.20 10.75 -4.54
CA LEU A 113 8.27 12.11 -5.10
C LEU A 113 9.54 12.85 -4.68
N TYR A 114 9.98 12.67 -3.44
CA TYR A 114 11.22 13.23 -2.92
C TYR A 114 12.41 12.68 -3.73
N ALA A 115 12.55 11.36 -3.84
CA ALA A 115 13.62 10.73 -4.62
C ALA A 115 13.61 11.19 -6.10
N LEU A 116 12.43 11.36 -6.70
CA LEU A 116 12.28 11.89 -8.06
C LEU A 116 12.71 13.35 -8.18
N SER A 117 12.38 14.17 -7.20
CA SER A 117 12.77 15.58 -7.17
C SER A 117 14.29 15.73 -7.10
N PHE A 118 14.96 14.92 -6.27
CA PHE A 118 16.42 14.89 -6.20
C PHE A 118 17.07 14.46 -7.52
N LEU A 119 16.49 13.49 -8.23
CA LEU A 119 16.94 13.13 -9.58
C LEU A 119 16.80 14.30 -10.54
N ARG A 120 15.64 14.95 -10.56
CA ARG A 120 15.35 16.04 -11.48
C ARG A 120 16.25 17.25 -11.23
N THR A 121 16.40 17.68 -9.99
CA THR A 121 17.28 18.81 -9.64
C THR A 121 18.76 18.48 -9.85
N GLY A 122 19.18 17.25 -9.55
CA GLY A 122 20.54 16.78 -9.81
C GLY A 122 20.89 16.76 -11.30
N MET A 123 19.97 16.30 -12.15
CA MET A 123 20.14 16.33 -13.60
C MET A 123 20.13 17.75 -14.17
N VAL A 124 19.23 18.63 -13.70
CA VAL A 124 19.13 20.02 -14.18
C VAL A 124 20.36 20.85 -13.82
N LYS A 125 21.04 20.54 -12.71
CA LYS A 125 22.26 21.25 -12.30
C LYS A 125 23.50 20.86 -13.14
N ASP A 126 23.45 19.74 -13.85
CA ASP A 126 24.51 19.24 -14.74
C ASP A 126 24.27 19.60 -16.24
N ILE A 127 23.20 20.35 -16.56
CA ILE A 127 22.92 20.94 -17.90
C ILE A 127 23.38 22.38 -17.93
#